data_AF-A0A1L8ZBF0-F1
#
_entry.id   AF-A0A1L8ZBF0-F1
#
_cell.length_a   1.000
_cell.length_b   1.000
_cell.length_c   1.000
_cell.angle_alpha   90.00
_cell.angle_beta   90.00
_cell.angle_gamma   90.00
#
_symmetry.space_group_name_H-M   'P 1'
#
loop_
_entity.id
_entity.type
_entity.pdbx_description
1 polymer ?
#
loop_
_entity_poly.entity_id
_entity_poly.type
_entity_poly.pdbx_seq_one_letter_code
_entity_poly.pdbx_strand_id
1 'polypeptide(L)'
;MTIKKIQTKEMEDNYLQSELWALIKTTKNSNWKAIAFESDILGKIIVMQRRLFKNFYLAYIPHPEFSNKTLENINIDKISKNIKEFSTKIKPYLHKNTIFLRFDLMYYYQRTLNDKYFPLKIKIKYLKKSFDDIQPSNTTILNLNNSLENILLNMKKK
;
A
#
# COMPACT_ATOMS: atom_id res chain seq x y z
N MET A 1 -16.38 9.67 5.39
CA MET A 1 -15.87 8.30 5.19
C MET A 1 -16.49 7.34 6.19
N THR A 2 -17.24 6.36 5.73
CA THR A 2 -17.68 5.24 6.57
C THR A 2 -16.60 4.15 6.56
N ILE A 3 -16.34 3.52 7.71
CA ILE A 3 -15.39 2.41 7.83
C ILE A 3 -16.05 1.27 8.57
N LYS A 4 -15.97 0.07 7.99
CA LYS A 4 -16.44 -1.18 8.58
C LYS A 4 -15.26 -2.13 8.69
N LYS A 5 -15.15 -2.83 9.83
CA LYS A 5 -14.22 -3.96 9.96
C LYS A 5 -14.82 -5.17 9.24
N ILE A 6 -14.02 -5.83 8.40
CA ILE A 6 -14.43 -7.00 7.61
C ILE A 6 -13.50 -8.18 7.89
N GLN A 7 -13.81 -9.35 7.32
CA GLN A 7 -12.93 -10.52 7.36
C GLN A 7 -11.88 -10.45 6.24
N THR A 8 -10.69 -11.02 6.45
CA THR A 8 -9.62 -11.01 5.44
C THR A 8 -9.99 -11.77 4.17
N LYS A 9 -10.88 -12.78 4.27
CA LYS A 9 -11.43 -13.51 3.12
C LYS A 9 -12.24 -12.65 2.15
N GLU A 10 -12.63 -11.45 2.57
CA GLU A 10 -13.40 -10.52 1.73
C GLU A 10 -12.48 -9.59 0.93
N MET A 11 -11.15 -9.71 1.07
CA MET A 11 -10.16 -8.86 0.42
C MET A 11 -9.95 -9.22 -1.06
N GLU A 12 -9.46 -8.25 -1.82
CA GLU A 12 -9.22 -8.32 -3.27
C GLU A 12 -7.83 -8.89 -3.63
N ASP A 13 -7.57 -9.00 -4.94
CA ASP A 13 -6.41 -9.70 -5.53
C ASP A 13 -5.06 -8.95 -5.44
N ASN A 14 -5.02 -7.73 -4.89
CA ASN A 14 -3.74 -7.07 -4.64
C ASN A 14 -2.96 -7.90 -3.63
N TYR A 15 -1.83 -8.48 -4.07
CA TYR A 15 -1.08 -9.46 -3.30
C TYR A 15 -0.83 -9.00 -1.85
N LEU A 16 -0.32 -7.79 -1.63
CA LEU A 16 0.02 -7.29 -0.28
C LEU A 16 -1.20 -6.85 0.55
N GLN A 17 -2.38 -6.78 -0.08
CA GLN A 17 -3.67 -6.50 0.53
C GLN A 17 -4.63 -7.71 0.43
N SER A 18 -4.12 -8.91 0.14
CA SER A 18 -4.93 -10.12 -0.04
C SER A 18 -5.10 -10.94 1.24
N GLU A 19 -6.08 -11.86 1.24
CA GLU A 19 -6.20 -12.87 2.28
C GLU A 19 -4.91 -13.71 2.41
N LEU A 20 -4.35 -14.15 1.28
CA LEU A 20 -3.15 -14.96 1.25
C LEU A 20 -1.98 -14.29 1.98
N TRP A 21 -1.79 -12.99 1.75
CA TRP A 21 -0.74 -12.24 2.44
C TRP A 21 -0.99 -12.13 3.95
N ALA A 22 -2.23 -11.89 4.35
CA ALA A 22 -2.59 -11.92 5.77
C ALA A 22 -2.25 -13.29 6.38
N LEU A 23 -2.66 -14.38 5.75
CA LEU A 23 -2.41 -15.75 6.24
C LEU A 23 -0.91 -16.04 6.37
N ILE A 24 -0.12 -15.71 5.35
CA ILE A 24 1.35 -15.90 5.38
C ILE A 24 1.98 -15.09 6.51
N LYS A 25 1.50 -13.86 6.74
CA LYS A 25 2.05 -12.99 7.77
C LYS A 25 1.56 -13.33 9.17
N THR A 26 0.40 -13.95 9.36
CA THR A 26 -0.15 -14.24 10.70
C THR A 26 0.01 -15.71 11.11
N THR A 27 1.05 -16.40 10.61
CA THR A 27 1.38 -17.76 11.04
C THR A 27 1.71 -17.82 12.54
N LYS A 28 1.63 -19.01 13.15
CA LYS A 28 1.80 -19.21 14.61
C LYS A 28 3.09 -18.60 15.20
N ASN A 29 4.17 -18.53 14.41
CA ASN A 29 5.46 -18.00 14.84
C ASN A 29 5.65 -16.50 14.51
N SER A 30 4.63 -15.84 13.99
CA SER A 30 4.68 -14.46 13.58
C SER A 30 4.08 -13.52 14.62
N ASN A 31 4.73 -12.38 14.84
CA ASN A 31 4.24 -11.32 15.71
C ASN A 31 3.30 -10.34 14.99
N TRP A 32 2.85 -10.69 13.78
CA TRP A 32 1.93 -9.89 13.00
C TRP A 32 0.48 -10.31 13.22
N LYS A 33 -0.40 -9.31 13.20
CA LYS A 33 -1.85 -9.41 13.16
C LYS A 33 -2.34 -8.66 11.94
N ALA A 34 -3.33 -9.20 11.24
CA ALA A 34 -4.03 -8.51 10.16
C ALA A 34 -5.38 -7.99 10.66
N ILE A 35 -5.74 -6.78 10.25
CA ILE A 35 -7.07 -6.18 10.50
C ILE A 35 -7.57 -5.62 9.17
N ALA A 36 -8.63 -6.20 8.63
CA ALA A 36 -9.21 -5.78 7.37
C ALA A 36 -10.36 -4.78 7.59
N PHE A 37 -10.41 -3.76 6.73
CA PHE A 37 -11.42 -2.71 6.72
C PHE A 37 -11.97 -2.53 5.32
N GLU A 38 -13.23 -2.12 5.25
CA GLU A 38 -13.86 -1.60 4.05
C GLU A 38 -14.19 -0.12 4.28
N SER A 39 -13.75 0.71 3.34
CA SER A 39 -14.08 2.13 3.28
C SER A 39 -14.86 2.43 2.00
N ASP A 40 -15.92 3.21 2.15
CA ASP A 40 -16.71 3.79 1.06
C ASP A 40 -15.90 4.65 0.08
N ILE A 41 -14.72 5.12 0.49
CA ILE A 41 -13.88 6.03 -0.29
C ILE A 41 -12.54 5.41 -0.67
N LEU A 42 -11.90 4.67 0.23
CA LEU A 42 -10.58 4.09 0.01
C LEU A 42 -10.61 2.60 -0.38
N GLY A 43 -11.80 2.00 -0.48
CA GLY A 43 -11.98 0.59 -0.75
C GLY A 43 -11.56 -0.28 0.42
N LYS A 44 -11.15 -1.52 0.11
CA LYS A 44 -10.73 -2.49 1.13
C LYS A 44 -9.25 -2.31 1.46
N ILE A 45 -8.93 -2.35 2.76
CA ILE A 45 -7.57 -2.15 3.27
C ILE A 45 -7.27 -3.16 4.39
N ILE A 46 -6.17 -3.89 4.25
CA ILE A 46 -5.54 -4.63 5.34
C ILE A 46 -4.52 -3.73 6.04
N VAL A 47 -4.70 -3.62 7.36
CA VAL A 47 -3.73 -3.05 8.28
C VAL A 47 -2.99 -4.17 9.00
N MET A 48 -1.70 -4.26 8.74
CA MET A 48 -0.79 -5.18 9.43
C MET A 48 -0.27 -4.53 10.70
N GLN A 49 -0.53 -5.14 11.85
CA GLN A 49 -0.08 -4.66 13.15
C GLN A 49 0.92 -5.63 13.74
N ARG A 50 2.05 -5.13 14.25
CA ARG A 50 3.06 -5.97 14.91
C ARG A 50 3.63 -5.28 16.14
N ARG A 51 3.95 -6.09 17.15
CA ARG A 51 4.75 -5.68 18.31
C ARG A 51 6.20 -5.38 17.87
N LEU A 52 6.68 -4.21 18.21
CA LEU A 52 8.07 -3.79 17.94
C LEU A 52 8.99 -4.22 19.09
N PHE A 53 8.86 -3.54 20.22
CA PHE A 53 9.67 -3.74 21.42
C PHE A 53 8.83 -3.40 22.65
N LYS A 54 8.99 -4.18 23.73
CA LYS A 54 8.15 -4.07 24.94
C LYS A 54 6.68 -3.94 24.54
N ASN A 55 5.92 -2.97 25.03
CA ASN A 55 4.49 -2.88 24.72
C ASN A 55 4.18 -1.91 23.58
N PHE A 56 5.16 -1.56 22.74
CA PHE A 56 4.96 -0.69 21.58
C PHE A 56 4.67 -1.48 20.31
N TYR A 57 3.77 -0.94 19.50
CA TYR A 57 3.30 -1.58 18.27
C TYR A 57 3.46 -0.63 17.08
N LEU A 58 3.68 -1.21 15.91
CA LEU A 58 3.53 -0.50 14.65
C LEU A 58 2.24 -0.99 13.97
N ALA A 59 1.63 -0.11 13.19
CA ALA A 59 0.66 -0.49 12.17
C ALA A 59 1.21 -0.13 10.79
N TYR A 60 0.95 -0.97 9.80
CA TYR A 60 1.54 -0.90 8.47
C TYR A 60 0.51 -1.27 7.41
N ILE A 61 0.40 -0.44 6.39
CA ILE A 61 -0.47 -0.63 5.23
C ILE A 61 0.43 -0.71 4.00
N PRO A 62 0.78 -1.92 3.55
CA PRO A 62 1.58 -2.12 2.34
C PRO A 62 0.70 -1.97 1.10
N HIS A 63 1.08 -1.07 0.19
CA HIS A 63 0.55 -1.04 -1.18
C HIS A 63 -0.99 -1.04 -1.27
N PRO A 64 -1.70 -0.12 -0.60
CA PRO A 64 -3.15 -0.12 -0.64
C PRO A 64 -3.66 0.21 -2.04
N GLU A 65 -4.74 -0.45 -2.49
CA GLU A 65 -5.21 -0.37 -3.88
C GLU A 65 -5.59 1.05 -4.32
N PHE A 66 -6.17 1.85 -3.42
CA PHE A 66 -6.49 3.25 -3.71
C PHE A 66 -5.26 4.08 -4.14
N SER A 67 -4.05 3.63 -3.78
CA SER A 67 -2.79 4.30 -4.09
C SER A 67 -2.13 3.82 -5.37
N ASN A 68 -2.62 2.74 -6.01
CA ASN A 68 -2.11 2.20 -7.27
C ASN A 68 -2.57 3.05 -8.46
N LYS A 69 -2.07 4.29 -8.57
CA LYS A 69 -2.52 5.27 -9.57
C LYS A 69 -1.38 6.14 -10.10
N THR A 70 -1.48 6.53 -11.37
CA THR A 70 -0.57 7.54 -11.93
C THR A 70 -0.83 8.91 -11.31
N LEU A 71 0.20 9.76 -11.32
CA LEU A 71 0.11 11.09 -10.74
C LEU A 71 -0.91 12.03 -11.40
N GLU A 72 -1.14 11.88 -12.71
CA GLU A 72 -2.14 12.72 -13.41
C GLU A 72 -3.56 12.44 -12.90
N ASN A 73 -3.79 11.25 -12.34
CA ASN A 73 -5.10 10.76 -11.94
C ASN A 73 -5.40 10.95 -10.45
N ILE A 74 -4.60 11.76 -9.75
CA ILE A 74 -4.77 11.96 -8.30
C ILE A 74 -4.93 13.42 -7.89
N ASN A 75 -5.80 13.64 -6.90
CA ASN A 75 -5.92 14.89 -6.18
C ASN A 75 -5.26 14.74 -4.80
N ILE A 76 -4.07 15.34 -4.63
CA ILE A 76 -3.25 15.23 -3.42
C ILE A 76 -3.98 15.72 -2.17
N ASP A 77 -4.74 16.81 -2.27
CA ASP A 77 -5.46 17.37 -1.12
C ASP A 77 -6.59 16.44 -0.67
N LYS A 78 -7.34 15.89 -1.63
CA LYS A 78 -8.38 14.90 -1.36
C LYS A 78 -7.79 13.64 -0.72
N ILE A 79 -6.70 13.10 -1.28
CA ILE A 79 -6.00 11.93 -0.73
C ILE A 79 -5.50 12.20 0.68
N SER A 80 -4.88 13.35 0.91
CA SER A 80 -4.35 13.72 2.23
C SER A 80 -5.46 13.78 3.28
N LYS A 81 -6.62 14.37 2.92
CA LYS A 81 -7.80 14.42 3.81
C LYS A 81 -8.35 13.01 4.08
N ASN A 82 -8.48 12.18 3.04
CA ASN A 82 -9.00 10.82 3.16
C ASN A 82 -8.09 9.95 4.04
N ILE A 83 -6.77 10.00 3.83
CA ILE A 83 -5.80 9.26 4.65
C ILE A 83 -5.87 9.71 6.11
N LYS A 84 -5.97 11.01 6.38
CA LYS A 84 -6.12 11.54 7.75
C LYS A 84 -7.40 11.03 8.40
N GLU A 85 -8.53 11.12 7.70
CA GLU A 85 -9.83 10.67 8.21
C GLU A 85 -9.83 9.16 8.48
N PHE A 86 -9.31 8.37 7.53
CA PHE A 86 -9.14 6.94 7.68
C PHE A 86 -8.28 6.59 8.90
N SER A 87 -7.09 7.17 9.01
CA SER A 87 -6.15 6.93 10.10
C SER A 87 -6.75 7.24 11.47
N THR A 88 -7.56 8.31 11.54
CA THR A 88 -8.27 8.70 12.77
C THR A 88 -9.33 7.66 13.14
N LYS A 89 -10.10 7.20 12.16
CA LYS A 89 -11.22 6.27 12.38
C LYS A 89 -10.77 4.84 12.68
N ILE A 90 -9.63 4.39 12.15
CA ILE A 90 -9.12 3.05 12.47
C ILE A 90 -8.36 2.99 13.80
N LYS A 91 -7.96 4.13 14.37
CA LYS A 91 -7.18 4.19 15.62
C LYS A 91 -7.76 3.35 16.77
N PRO A 92 -9.10 3.35 17.04
CA PRO A 92 -9.68 2.53 18.12
C PRO A 92 -9.54 1.01 17.90
N TYR A 93 -9.32 0.56 16.67
CA TYR A 93 -9.16 -0.86 16.34
C TYR A 93 -7.70 -1.33 16.45
N LEU A 94 -6.76 -0.38 16.50
CA LEU A 94 -5.34 -0.66 16.69
C LEU A 94 -5.04 -0.85 18.18
N HIS A 95 -4.01 -1.63 18.50
CA HIS A 95 -3.47 -1.67 19.85
C HIS A 95 -3.19 -0.25 20.39
N LYS A 96 -3.60 0.03 21.63
CA LYS A 96 -3.52 1.37 22.27
C LYS A 96 -2.12 2.00 22.26
N ASN A 97 -1.08 1.17 22.28
CA ASN A 97 0.33 1.59 22.26
C ASN A 97 0.93 1.58 20.84
N THR A 98 0.10 1.75 19.80
CA THR A 98 0.60 1.89 18.43
C THR A 98 1.29 3.26 18.29
N ILE A 99 2.58 3.26 17.99
CA ILE A 99 3.39 4.48 17.94
C ILE A 99 3.26 5.22 16.61
N PHE A 100 3.04 4.49 15.50
CA PHE A 100 2.76 5.08 14.20
C PHE A 100 1.98 4.11 13.31
N LEU A 101 1.29 4.70 12.34
CA LEU A 101 0.71 4.02 11.20
C LEU A 101 1.54 4.39 9.97
N ARG A 102 2.16 3.39 9.34
CA ARG A 102 2.98 3.55 8.14
C ARG A 102 2.17 3.16 6.91
N PHE A 103 2.27 3.97 5.86
CA PHE A 103 1.74 3.68 4.53
C PHE A 103 2.88 3.58 3.54
N ASP A 104 2.94 2.48 2.80
CA ASP A 104 3.78 2.38 1.61
C ASP A 104 2.85 2.53 0.39
N LEU A 105 2.71 3.77 -0.09
CA LEU A 105 1.77 4.16 -1.15
C LEU A 105 2.39 3.94 -2.53
N MET A 106 1.59 3.51 -3.49
CA MET A 106 2.03 3.14 -4.85
C MET A 106 1.69 4.19 -5.91
N TYR A 107 1.91 5.48 -5.64
CA TYR A 107 1.78 6.48 -6.71
C TYR A 107 2.99 6.42 -7.63
N TYR A 108 2.80 6.52 -8.95
CA TYR A 108 3.89 6.41 -9.92
C TYR A 108 3.74 7.34 -11.13
N TYR A 109 4.84 7.54 -11.84
CA TYR A 109 4.84 8.00 -13.22
C TYR A 109 4.85 6.79 -14.14
N GLN A 110 3.99 6.76 -15.16
CA GLN A 110 4.14 5.76 -16.22
C GLN A 110 5.36 6.14 -17.06
N ARG A 111 6.29 5.19 -17.25
CA ARG A 111 7.54 5.42 -17.96
C ARG A 111 7.87 4.24 -18.85
N THR A 112 8.37 4.54 -20.03
CA THR A 112 9.01 3.60 -20.95
C THR A 112 10.50 3.48 -20.63
N LEU A 113 11.17 2.48 -21.22
CA LEU A 113 12.62 2.26 -21.05
C LEU A 113 13.48 3.44 -21.53
N ASN A 114 12.95 4.27 -22.44
CA ASN A 114 13.67 5.41 -23.02
C ASN A 114 13.46 6.71 -22.24
N ASP A 115 12.51 6.73 -21.30
CA ASP A 115 12.20 7.93 -20.52
C ASP A 115 13.22 8.15 -19.40
N LYS A 116 13.66 9.40 -19.23
CA LYS A 116 14.54 9.78 -18.12
C LYS A 116 13.87 9.49 -16.77
N TYR A 117 14.68 9.09 -15.79
CA TYR A 117 14.21 8.89 -14.43
C TYR A 117 13.96 10.22 -13.74
N PHE A 118 12.75 10.40 -13.21
CA PHE A 118 12.42 11.51 -12.33
C PHE A 118 11.89 10.95 -11.00
N PRO A 119 12.55 11.27 -9.87
CA PRO A 119 12.09 10.80 -8.57
C PRO A 119 10.72 11.40 -8.24
N LEU A 120 9.86 10.58 -7.65
CA LEU A 120 8.53 11.00 -7.24
C LEU A 120 8.62 11.99 -6.07
N LYS A 121 8.33 13.27 -6.33
CA LYS A 121 8.34 14.33 -5.30
C LYS A 121 6.92 14.72 -4.88
N ILE A 122 6.19 13.78 -4.31
CA ILE A 122 4.85 14.05 -3.75
C ILE A 122 4.95 14.40 -2.28
N LYS A 123 4.25 15.46 -1.87
CA LYS A 123 4.04 15.80 -0.46
C LYS A 123 2.58 15.61 -0.08
N ILE A 124 2.27 14.51 0.60
CA ILE A 124 0.94 14.25 1.17
C ILE A 124 0.86 14.94 2.53
N LYS A 125 -0.15 15.78 2.72
CA LYS A 125 -0.36 16.48 4.00
C LYS A 125 -0.62 15.44 5.10
N TYR A 126 -0.17 15.74 6.33
CA TYR A 126 -0.31 14.88 7.51
C TYR A 126 0.52 13.59 7.53
N LEU A 127 1.29 13.31 6.47
CA LEU A 127 2.28 12.25 6.47
C LEU A 127 3.70 12.83 6.55
N LYS A 128 4.59 12.09 7.19
CA LYS A 128 6.03 12.34 7.19
C LYS A 128 6.71 11.22 6.43
N LYS A 129 7.64 11.55 5.52
CA LYS A 129 8.45 10.53 4.82
C LYS A 129 9.23 9.73 5.87
N SER A 130 9.14 8.40 5.76
CA SER A 130 9.95 7.47 6.56
C SER A 130 11.43 7.65 6.21
N PHE A 131 12.30 7.42 7.19
CA PHE A 131 13.75 7.40 6.97
C PHE A 131 14.17 6.29 6.01
N ASP A 132 13.51 5.14 6.10
CA ASP A 132 13.83 3.95 5.31
C ASP A 132 12.59 3.38 4.60
N ASP A 133 12.81 2.80 3.43
CA ASP A 133 11.80 2.22 2.56
C ASP A 133 11.75 0.70 2.76
N ILE A 134 10.55 0.16 3.03
CA ILE A 134 10.35 -1.29 3.16
C ILE A 134 10.15 -1.90 1.77
N GLN A 135 9.37 -1.23 0.93
CA GLN A 135 9.13 -1.64 -0.45
C GLN A 135 10.18 -1.03 -1.38
N PRO A 136 10.59 -1.74 -2.45
CA PRO A 136 11.49 -1.21 -3.44
C PRO A 136 10.87 0.04 -4.08
N SER A 137 11.69 1.09 -4.23
CA SER A 137 11.24 2.38 -4.79
C SER A 137 11.02 2.33 -6.31
N ASN A 138 11.62 1.36 -6.99
CA ASN A 138 11.51 1.16 -8.43
C ASN A 138 11.24 -0.31 -8.73
N THR A 139 10.26 -0.56 -9.59
CA THR A 139 9.90 -1.90 -10.06
C THR A 139 9.81 -1.88 -11.57
N THR A 140 10.40 -2.88 -12.23
CA THR A 140 10.21 -3.10 -13.67
C THR A 140 9.00 -4.00 -13.87
N ILE A 141 7.99 -3.50 -14.58
CA ILE A 141 6.76 -4.24 -14.87
C ILE A 141 6.74 -4.56 -16.37
N LEU A 142 6.60 -5.84 -16.71
CA LEU A 142 6.34 -6.28 -18.08
C LEU A 142 4.82 -6.36 -18.28
N ASN A 143 4.29 -5.61 -19.24
CA ASN A 143 2.88 -5.67 -19.60
C ASN A 143 2.60 -6.92 -20.44
N LEU A 144 1.87 -7.88 -19.86
CA LEU A 144 1.51 -9.14 -20.51
C LEU A 144 0.25 -9.05 -21.38
N ASN A 145 -0.42 -7.90 -21.44
CA ASN A 145 -1.57 -7.69 -22.35
C ASN A 145 -1.13 -7.50 -23.82
N ASN A 146 0.17 -7.35 -24.07
CA ASN A 146 0.74 -7.28 -25.42
C ASN A 146 0.84 -8.69 -26.04
N SER A 147 0.80 -8.79 -27.36
CA SER A 147 1.08 -10.07 -28.04
C SER A 147 2.52 -10.54 -27.76
N LEU A 148 2.74 -11.85 -27.85
CA LEU A 148 4.06 -12.44 -27.65
C LEU A 148 5.08 -11.88 -28.65
N GLU A 149 4.70 -11.71 -29.93
CA GLU A 149 5.61 -11.11 -30.91
C GLU A 149 6.00 -9.68 -30.52
N ASN A 150 5.04 -8.87 -30.07
CA ASN A 150 5.31 -7.50 -29.65
C ASN A 150 6.23 -7.45 -28.41
N ILE A 151 6.04 -8.37 -27.45
CA ILE A 151 6.93 -8.48 -26.29
C ILE A 151 8.35 -8.81 -26.76
N LEU A 152 8.53 -9.83 -27.61
CA LEU A 152 9.83 -10.27 -28.13
C LEU A 152 10.54 -9.17 -28.92
N LEU A 153 9.83 -8.45 -29.79
CA LEU A 153 10.36 -7.34 -30.59
C LEU A 153 10.92 -6.20 -29.72
N ASN A 154 10.34 -5.97 -28.54
CA ASN A 154 10.77 -4.93 -27.62
C ASN A 154 11.86 -5.39 -26.61
N MET A 155 12.26 -6.67 -26.62
CA MET A 155 13.36 -7.15 -25.78
C MET A 155 14.71 -6.63 -26.31
N LYS A 156 15.60 -6.23 -25.41
CA LYS A 156 16.98 -5.87 -25.79
C LYS A 156 17.70 -7.11 -26.32
N LYS A 157 18.45 -6.94 -27.42
CA LYS A 157 19.40 -7.96 -27.89
C LYS A 157 20.43 -8.22 -26.79
N LYS A 158 20.78 -9.49 -26.58
CA LYS A 158 21.81 -9.91 -25.63
C LYS A 158 23.20 -9.51 -26.11
#